data_AF-A0A0G1Y170-F1
#
_entry.id   AF-A0A0G1Y170-F1
#
_cell.length_a   1.000
_cell.length_b   1.000
_cell.length_c   1.000
_cell.angle_alpha   90.00
_cell.angle_beta   90.00
_cell.angle_gamma   90.00
#
_symmetry.space_group_name_H-M   'P 1'
#
loop_
_entity.id
_entity.type
_entity.pdbx_description
1 polymer ?
#
loop_
_entity_poly.entity_id
_entity_poly.type
_entity_poly.pdbx_seq_one_letter_code
_entity_poly.pdbx_strand_id
1 'polypeptide(L)'
;MFFQRKAVLVALVVVVVLILGVVSRAGLTLRDKFQELRQQNLELRQELSSLSDTVVSRDEGQDRATAALWRQTETRLTNAENVLRGEILELRKENLHLEQENQKPKADLALLALDLQRAVASQDAGLEQMARNSNQRDDNLERRMSVLAKRMDGFGEENAENLREVRGEMQRTQENLGETNRRLGALTQQILEGASDLYAKTVPSVVTVFGAGTMGAGFLYGAERRYIITVYHAAAGDVSVRTLEGQVVRGKVVLENQDQDFALVWLERPLEAEPLLLAEPSDLRRGQDILVIGHPLGYERSISKGIISGLSRNNLSLDPWAFCRRCTNLLQLDAPINSGNSGGPVLTLDGKVAGIASWKTAEGLGFAVSSATIQKILSTASIP
;
A
#
# COMPACT_ATOMS: atom_id res chain seq x y z
N MET A 1 29.91 40.56 10.19
CA MET A 1 31.36 40.70 10.48
C MET A 1 32.01 41.94 9.87
N PHE A 2 31.80 42.24 8.57
CA PHE A 2 32.53 43.32 7.89
C PHE A 2 32.20 44.75 8.37
N PHE A 3 30.96 45.01 8.79
CA PHE A 3 30.53 46.35 9.21
C PHE A 3 30.98 46.73 10.64
N GLN A 4 30.98 45.78 11.58
CA GLN A 4 31.37 46.03 12.97
C GLN A 4 32.88 46.31 13.11
N ARG A 5 33.73 45.57 12.39
CA ARG A 5 35.19 45.80 12.37
C ARG A 5 35.56 47.16 11.74
N LYS A 6 34.81 47.61 10.73
CA LYS A 6 35.01 48.94 10.13
C LYS A 6 34.69 50.08 11.11
N ALA A 7 33.61 49.95 11.89
CA ALA A 7 33.24 50.97 12.86
C ALA A 7 34.31 51.16 13.96
N VAL A 8 34.88 50.04 14.45
CA VAL A 8 35.96 50.04 15.46
C VAL A 8 37.24 50.66 14.90
N LEU A 9 37.63 50.29 13.68
CA LEU A 9 38.81 50.85 13.02
C LEU A 9 38.65 52.36 12.79
N VAL A 10 37.46 52.80 12.39
CA VAL A 10 37.15 54.23 12.18
C VAL A 10 37.21 55.00 13.49
N ALA A 11 36.66 54.48 14.59
CA ALA A 11 36.74 55.14 15.90
C ALA A 11 38.19 55.30 16.39
N LEU A 12 39.02 54.26 16.20
CA LEU A 12 40.43 54.27 16.60
C LEU A 12 41.26 55.24 15.74
N VAL A 13 40.98 55.31 14.43
CA VAL A 13 41.59 56.28 13.51
C VAL A 13 41.15 57.71 13.87
N VAL A 14 39.87 57.94 14.19
CA VAL A 14 39.37 59.28 14.57
C VAL A 14 40.05 59.76 15.86
N VAL A 15 40.22 58.91 16.86
CA VAL A 15 40.92 59.24 18.11
C VAL A 15 42.40 59.58 17.84
N VAL A 16 43.10 58.79 17.02
CA VAL A 16 44.51 59.06 16.65
C VAL A 16 44.66 60.36 15.86
N VAL A 17 43.74 60.63 14.92
CA VAL A 17 43.72 61.86 14.11
C VAL A 17 43.44 63.09 14.98
N LEU A 18 42.53 62.99 15.96
CA LEU A 18 42.28 64.08 16.91
C LEU A 18 43.50 64.38 17.77
N ILE A 19 44.21 63.34 18.26
CA ILE A 19 45.45 63.50 19.03
C ILE A 19 46.53 64.19 18.20
N LEU A 20 46.75 63.75 16.95
CA LEU A 20 47.74 64.33 16.05
C LEU A 20 47.37 65.77 15.62
N GLY A 21 46.09 66.05 15.40
CA GLY A 21 45.59 67.36 14.98
C GLY A 21 45.79 68.45 16.03
N VAL A 22 45.55 68.13 17.31
CA VAL A 22 45.75 69.09 18.42
C VAL A 22 47.24 69.41 18.63
N VAL A 23 48.11 68.39 18.56
CA VAL A 23 49.57 68.58 18.71
C VAL A 23 50.16 69.40 17.56
N SER A 24 49.69 69.18 16.33
CA SER A 24 50.17 69.88 15.14
C SER A 24 49.84 71.38 15.16
N ARG A 25 48.62 71.74 15.58
CA ARG A 25 48.17 73.14 15.59
C ARG A 25 48.97 74.01 16.57
N ALA A 26 49.34 73.47 17.73
CA ALA A 26 50.15 74.16 18.73
C ALA A 26 51.62 74.33 18.29
N GLY A 27 52.19 73.35 17.58
CA GLY A 27 53.56 73.42 17.08
C GLY A 27 53.77 74.45 15.96
N LEU A 28 52.73 74.73 15.17
CA LEU A 28 52.77 75.68 14.05
C LEU A 28 52.88 77.15 14.55
N THR A 29 52.04 77.56 15.50
CA THR A 29 52.03 78.94 16.01
C THR A 29 53.33 79.36 16.72
N LEU A 30 53.97 78.43 17.46
CA LEU A 30 55.25 78.70 18.12
C LEU A 30 56.40 78.83 17.11
N ARG A 31 56.34 78.06 16.02
CA ARG A 31 57.37 78.07 14.97
C ARG A 31 57.39 79.42 14.24
N ASP A 32 56.23 79.99 13.97
CA ASP A 32 56.10 81.26 13.25
C ASP A 32 56.64 82.44 14.07
N LYS A 33 56.28 82.56 15.36
CA LYS A 33 56.81 83.60 16.26
C LYS A 33 58.34 83.52 16.45
N PHE A 34 58.92 82.31 16.44
CA PHE A 34 60.37 82.13 16.58
C PHE A 34 61.16 82.60 15.34
N GLN A 35 60.56 82.48 14.14
CA GLN A 35 61.15 83.02 12.92
C GLN A 35 61.18 84.56 12.95
N GLU A 36 60.11 85.18 13.44
CA GLU A 36 60.00 86.64 13.57
C GLU A 36 61.07 87.21 14.51
N LEU A 37 61.27 86.59 15.68
CA LEU A 37 62.33 86.97 16.62
C LEU A 37 63.75 86.82 16.04
N ARG A 38 63.98 85.78 15.22
CA ARG A 38 65.26 85.61 14.50
C ARG A 38 65.50 86.75 13.51
N GLN A 39 64.46 87.17 12.79
CA GLN A 39 64.53 88.24 11.81
C GLN A 39 64.95 89.56 12.48
N GLN A 40 64.28 89.92 13.58
CA GLN A 40 64.57 91.14 14.34
C GLN A 40 66.01 91.15 14.91
N ASN A 41 66.51 90.00 15.38
CA ASN A 41 67.90 89.90 15.86
C ASN A 41 68.92 90.11 14.73
N LEU A 42 68.59 89.67 13.51
CA LEU A 42 69.43 89.85 12.33
C LEU A 42 69.52 91.33 11.93
N GLU A 43 68.39 92.04 11.94
CA GLU A 43 68.29 93.47 11.63
C GLU A 43 69.12 94.31 12.61
N LEU A 44 69.00 94.05 13.92
CA LEU A 44 69.79 94.72 14.96
C LEU A 44 71.31 94.55 14.75
N ARG A 45 71.76 93.36 14.33
CA ARG A 45 73.19 93.10 14.03
C ARG A 45 73.69 93.87 12.81
N GLN A 46 72.85 94.04 11.80
CA GLN A 46 73.18 94.81 10.59
C GLN A 46 73.29 96.31 10.92
N GLU A 47 72.40 96.85 11.75
CA GLU A 47 72.50 98.22 12.24
C GLU A 47 73.80 98.46 13.03
N LEU A 48 74.16 97.52 13.92
CA LEU A 48 75.41 97.57 14.69
C LEU A 48 76.66 97.57 13.80
N SER A 49 76.65 96.77 12.73
CA SER A 49 77.73 96.74 11.73
C SER A 49 77.88 98.09 11.03
N SER A 50 76.78 98.71 10.60
CA SER A 50 76.84 99.99 9.88
C SER A 50 77.29 101.16 10.76
N LEU A 51 76.97 101.10 12.06
CA LEU A 51 77.47 102.03 13.08
C LEU A 51 78.96 101.82 13.39
N SER A 52 79.45 100.58 13.40
CA SER A 52 80.87 100.26 13.55
C SER A 52 81.71 100.82 12.39
N ASP A 53 81.23 100.65 11.15
CA ASP A 53 81.93 101.10 9.96
C ASP A 53 82.04 102.63 9.85
N THR A 54 81.06 103.37 10.38
CA THR A 54 81.07 104.84 10.42
C THR A 54 82.03 105.41 11.46
N VAL A 55 82.40 104.65 12.49
CA VAL A 55 83.33 105.06 13.56
C VAL A 55 84.79 104.81 13.17
N VAL A 56 85.09 103.84 12.31
CA VAL A 56 86.46 103.47 11.92
C VAL A 56 87.08 104.43 10.88
N SER A 57 86.32 105.36 10.30
CA SER A 57 86.79 106.20 9.17
C SER A 57 87.11 107.67 9.48
N ARG A 58 87.35 108.11 10.73
CA ARG A 58 87.67 109.53 11.04
C ARG A 58 88.70 109.74 12.18
N ASP A 59 89.65 110.64 11.92
CA ASP A 59 90.83 111.02 12.72
C ASP A 59 90.50 112.00 13.89
N GLU A 60 91.37 112.02 14.89
CA GLU A 60 91.24 112.64 16.21
C GLU A 60 90.95 114.15 16.19
N GLY A 61 89.78 114.56 16.71
CA GLY A 61 89.51 115.97 17.03
C GLY A 61 88.06 116.43 16.91
N GLN A 62 87.11 115.84 17.65
CA GLN A 62 85.86 116.50 18.11
C GLN A 62 85.06 115.58 19.05
N ASP A 63 85.31 115.73 20.35
CA ASP A 63 85.00 114.76 21.42
C ASP A 63 83.60 114.92 22.08
N ARG A 64 82.54 115.20 21.30
CA ARG A 64 81.17 115.30 21.86
C ARG A 64 80.05 114.65 21.03
N ALA A 65 80.19 114.57 19.71
CA ALA A 65 79.15 113.98 18.85
C ALA A 65 79.19 112.44 18.85
N THR A 66 80.38 111.84 18.85
CA THR A 66 80.61 110.39 18.84
C THR A 66 80.19 109.73 20.15
N ALA A 67 80.46 110.38 21.29
CA ALA A 67 80.03 109.88 22.61
C ALA A 67 78.49 109.93 22.78
N ALA A 68 77.81 110.88 22.14
CA ALA A 68 76.34 110.97 22.17
C ALA A 68 75.68 109.86 21.33
N LEU A 69 76.23 109.57 20.15
CA LEU A 69 75.79 108.47 19.29
C LEU A 69 76.00 107.11 19.97
N TRP A 70 77.16 106.87 20.59
CA TRP A 70 77.41 105.62 21.33
C TRP A 70 76.43 105.41 22.48
N ARG A 71 76.15 106.44 23.30
CA ARG A 71 75.14 106.35 24.36
C ARG A 71 73.74 106.09 23.82
N GLN A 72 73.39 106.71 22.68
CA GLN A 72 72.10 106.49 22.04
C GLN A 72 71.95 105.05 21.54
N THR A 73 73.01 104.50 20.94
CA THR A 73 73.05 103.11 20.46
C THR A 73 73.00 102.12 21.62
N GLU A 74 73.78 102.35 22.68
CA GLU A 74 73.80 101.50 23.88
C GLU A 74 72.44 101.49 24.60
N THR A 75 71.78 102.65 24.68
CA THR A 75 70.42 102.75 25.23
C THR A 75 69.41 101.99 24.38
N ARG A 76 69.50 102.07 23.05
CA ARG A 76 68.63 101.33 22.13
C ARG A 76 68.87 99.82 22.21
N LEU A 77 70.13 99.39 22.33
CA LEU A 77 70.49 97.99 22.48
C LEU A 77 69.93 97.41 23.78
N THR A 78 70.10 98.15 24.88
CA THR A 78 69.58 97.75 26.20
C THR A 78 68.06 97.64 26.19
N ASN A 79 67.36 98.56 25.51
CA ASN A 79 65.91 98.48 25.36
C ASN A 79 65.48 97.29 24.51
N ALA A 80 66.17 97.01 23.40
CA ALA A 80 65.90 95.86 22.55
C ALA A 80 66.13 94.53 23.29
N GLU A 81 67.20 94.40 24.07
CA GLU A 81 67.45 93.21 24.89
C GLU A 81 66.37 93.00 25.95
N ASN A 82 65.88 94.07 26.58
CA ASN A 82 64.81 93.99 27.57
C ASN A 82 63.47 93.57 26.96
N VAL A 83 63.15 94.06 25.75
CA VAL A 83 61.94 93.64 25.00
C VAL A 83 62.04 92.15 24.64
N LEU A 84 63.16 91.72 24.06
CA LEU A 84 63.37 90.32 23.66
C LEU A 84 63.33 89.37 24.87
N ARG A 85 63.91 89.75 26.01
CA ARG A 85 63.81 88.95 27.24
C ARG A 85 62.38 88.84 27.73
N GLY A 86 61.60 89.92 27.65
CA GLY A 86 60.18 89.92 28.01
C GLY A 86 59.36 88.96 27.13
N GLU A 87 59.54 89.04 25.82
CA GLU A 87 58.82 88.19 24.86
C GLU A 87 59.20 86.71 24.97
N ILE A 88 60.48 86.39 25.18
CA ILE A 88 60.93 85.01 25.42
C ILE A 88 60.31 84.44 26.70
N LEU A 89 60.17 85.25 27.75
CA LEU A 89 59.58 84.82 29.01
C LEU A 89 58.08 84.54 28.88
N GLU A 90 57.36 85.37 28.11
CA GLU A 90 55.94 85.15 27.80
C GLU A 90 55.73 83.93 26.90
N LEU A 91 56.57 83.72 25.87
CA LEU A 91 56.54 82.50 25.07
C LEU A 91 56.74 81.24 25.91
N ARG A 92 57.61 81.31 26.92
CA ARG A 92 57.85 80.18 27.83
C ARG A 92 56.63 79.88 28.70
N LYS A 93 55.91 80.91 29.17
CA LYS A 93 54.66 80.74 29.92
C LYS A 93 53.55 80.19 29.03
N GLU A 94 53.42 80.70 27.82
CA GLU A 94 52.42 80.26 26.84
C GLU A 94 52.62 78.78 26.49
N ASN A 95 53.87 78.34 26.28
CA ASN A 95 54.18 76.94 26.00
C ASN A 95 53.89 76.00 27.20
N LEU A 96 54.22 76.42 28.42
CA LEU A 96 53.89 75.67 29.64
C LEU A 96 52.37 75.54 29.85
N HIS A 97 51.60 76.59 29.54
CA HIS A 97 50.14 76.56 29.64
C HIS A 97 49.53 75.58 28.62
N LEU A 98 50.02 75.59 27.37
CA LEU A 98 49.58 74.68 26.31
C LEU A 98 49.92 73.21 26.59
N GLU A 99 51.07 72.94 27.24
CA GLU A 99 51.40 71.59 27.70
C GLU A 99 50.44 71.10 28.78
N GLN A 100 50.09 71.96 29.74
CA GLN A 100 49.15 71.63 30.81
C GLN A 100 47.71 71.45 30.29
N GLU A 101 47.26 72.34 29.39
CA GLU A 101 45.94 72.29 28.77
C GLU A 101 45.75 70.98 27.96
N ASN A 102 46.82 70.47 27.36
CA ASN A 102 46.80 69.25 26.55
C ASN A 102 47.02 67.93 27.33
N GLN A 103 47.32 67.96 28.64
CA GLN A 103 47.52 66.72 29.41
C GLN A 103 46.21 66.01 29.75
N LYS A 104 45.19 66.75 30.19
CA LYS A 104 43.90 66.20 30.58
C LYS A 104 43.15 65.51 29.41
N PRO A 105 43.05 66.13 28.21
CA PRO A 105 42.44 65.48 27.05
C PRO A 105 43.16 64.19 26.63
N LYS A 106 44.49 64.13 26.76
CA LYS A 106 45.28 62.93 26.42
C LYS A 106 44.99 61.76 27.37
N ALA A 107 44.84 62.03 28.66
CA ALA A 107 44.51 61.01 29.65
C ALA A 107 43.10 60.44 29.42
N ASP A 108 42.11 61.30 29.14
CA ASP A 108 40.74 60.89 28.85
C ASP A 108 40.65 60.05 27.56
N LEU A 109 41.40 60.42 26.52
CA LEU A 109 41.48 59.65 25.27
C LEU A 109 42.18 58.29 25.46
N ALA A 110 43.19 58.21 26.31
CA ALA A 110 43.85 56.95 26.65
C ALA A 110 42.91 56.01 27.42
N LEU A 111 42.09 56.56 28.33
CA LEU A 111 41.06 55.79 29.04
C LEU A 111 40.00 55.26 28.08
N LEU A 112 39.51 56.12 27.17
CA LEU A 112 38.56 55.74 26.12
C LEU A 112 39.12 54.64 25.21
N ALA A 113 40.40 54.74 24.83
CA ALA A 113 41.06 53.71 24.02
C ALA A 113 41.13 52.36 24.76
N LEU A 114 41.39 52.37 26.07
CA LEU A 114 41.42 51.16 26.89
C LEU A 114 40.02 50.52 27.03
N ASP A 115 38.98 51.34 27.25
CA ASP A 115 37.60 50.85 27.32
C ASP A 115 37.13 50.31 25.97
N LEU A 116 37.52 50.94 24.85
CA LEU A 116 37.26 50.43 23.51
C LEU A 116 37.95 49.08 23.28
N GLN A 117 39.22 48.94 23.69
CA GLN A 117 39.95 47.67 23.59
C GLN A 117 39.28 46.55 24.41
N ARG A 118 38.81 46.86 25.62
CA ARG A 118 38.07 45.91 26.45
C ARG A 118 36.74 45.50 25.81
N ALA A 119 36.01 46.45 25.22
CA ALA A 119 34.76 46.18 24.51
C ALA A 119 34.97 45.32 23.25
N VAL A 120 36.07 45.52 22.52
CA VAL A 120 36.43 44.69 21.37
C VAL A 120 36.81 43.28 21.81
N ALA A 121 37.63 43.13 22.85
CA ALA A 121 38.02 41.83 23.38
C ALA A 121 36.80 41.03 23.90
N SER A 122 35.82 41.69 24.52
CA SER A 122 34.60 41.02 24.98
C SER A 122 33.68 40.61 23.83
N GLN A 123 33.58 41.41 22.76
CA GLN A 123 32.89 41.01 21.54
C GLN A 123 33.55 39.81 20.86
N ASP A 124 34.88 39.80 20.74
CA ASP A 124 35.62 38.69 20.12
C ASP A 124 35.42 37.39 20.91
N ALA A 125 35.47 37.44 22.25
CA ALA A 125 35.16 36.28 23.10
C ALA A 125 33.72 35.79 22.92
N GLY A 126 32.74 36.71 22.78
CA GLY A 126 31.35 36.37 22.48
C GLY A 126 31.17 35.68 21.12
N LEU A 127 31.87 36.17 20.09
CA LEU A 127 31.86 35.59 18.74
C LEU A 127 32.52 34.20 18.71
N GLU A 128 33.63 34.00 19.43
CA GLU A 128 34.26 32.69 19.56
C GLU A 128 33.32 31.68 20.23
N GLN A 129 32.63 32.09 21.30
CA GLN A 129 31.66 31.22 21.97
C GLN A 129 30.48 30.87 21.06
N MET A 130 29.98 31.84 20.27
CA MET A 130 28.94 31.59 19.27
C MET A 130 29.42 30.62 18.19
N ALA A 131 30.66 30.75 17.71
CA ALA A 131 31.26 29.85 16.73
C ALA A 131 31.39 28.41 17.29
N ARG A 132 31.85 28.25 18.53
CA ARG A 132 31.92 26.94 19.20
C ARG A 132 30.54 26.31 19.34
N ASN A 133 29.55 27.08 19.76
CA ASN A 133 28.17 26.62 19.89
C ASN A 133 27.57 26.23 18.53
N SER A 134 27.90 26.96 17.46
CA SER A 134 27.47 26.63 16.09
C SER A 134 28.06 25.29 15.65
N ASN A 135 29.38 25.11 15.78
CA ASN A 135 30.05 23.88 15.40
C ASN A 135 29.51 22.67 16.19
N GLN A 136 29.28 22.82 17.50
CA GLN A 136 28.67 21.75 18.31
C GLN A 136 27.24 21.41 17.88
N ARG A 137 26.47 22.39 17.42
CA ARG A 137 25.13 22.15 16.87
C ARG A 137 25.21 21.43 15.53
N ASP A 138 26.13 21.81 14.67
CA ASP A 138 26.35 21.18 13.36
C ASP A 138 26.79 19.72 13.53
N ASP A 139 27.76 19.46 14.41
CA ASP A 139 28.20 18.09 14.77
C ASP A 139 27.04 17.24 15.31
N ASN A 140 26.20 17.82 16.17
CA ASN A 140 25.05 17.13 16.73
C ASN A 140 24.00 16.84 15.65
N LEU A 141 23.74 17.81 14.77
CA LEU A 141 22.82 17.67 13.65
C LEU A 141 23.29 16.56 12.70
N GLU A 142 24.58 16.54 12.36
CA GLU A 142 25.18 15.53 11.49
C GLU A 142 25.06 14.12 12.09
N ARG A 143 25.34 13.95 13.39
CA ARG A 143 25.14 12.68 14.10
C ARG A 143 23.69 12.23 14.07
N ARG A 144 22.74 13.14 14.33
CA ARG A 144 21.30 12.82 14.31
C ARG A 144 20.83 12.46 12.90
N MET A 145 21.30 13.17 11.88
CA MET A 145 21.02 12.85 10.48
C MET A 145 21.57 11.49 10.08
N SER A 146 22.78 11.13 10.51
CA SER A 146 23.37 9.82 10.24
C SER A 146 22.57 8.67 10.86
N VAL A 147 22.13 8.83 12.11
CA VAL A 147 21.26 7.84 12.78
C VAL A 147 19.90 7.73 12.09
N LEU A 148 19.32 8.86 11.68
CA LEU A 148 18.04 8.88 10.98
C LEU A 148 18.15 8.19 9.61
N ALA A 149 19.21 8.47 8.84
CA ALA A 149 19.47 7.85 7.55
C ALA A 149 19.56 6.32 7.68
N LYS A 150 20.36 5.81 8.64
CA LYS A 150 20.45 4.36 8.89
C LYS A 150 19.12 3.72 9.26
N ARG A 151 18.28 4.41 10.05
CA ARG A 151 16.92 3.93 10.38
C ARG A 151 16.00 3.92 9.17
N MET A 152 16.08 4.93 8.31
CA MET A 152 15.30 4.98 7.08
C MET A 152 15.70 3.89 6.10
N ASP A 153 17.00 3.60 5.98
CA ASP A 153 17.50 2.52 5.13
C ASP A 153 17.00 1.16 5.64
N GLY A 154 17.15 0.87 6.94
CA GLY A 154 16.66 -0.38 7.54
C GLY A 154 15.14 -0.54 7.43
N PHE A 155 14.38 0.54 7.63
CA PHE A 155 12.93 0.54 7.43
C PHE A 155 12.55 0.29 5.96
N GLY A 156 13.33 0.80 5.01
CA GLY A 156 13.14 0.56 3.58
C GLY A 156 13.38 -0.90 3.21
N GLU A 157 14.44 -1.51 3.75
CA GLU A 157 14.77 -2.93 3.53
C GLU A 157 13.72 -3.87 4.13
N GLU A 158 13.32 -3.64 5.39
CA GLU A 158 12.31 -4.46 6.08
C GLU A 158 10.95 -4.39 5.36
N ASN A 159 10.50 -3.20 4.96
CA ASN A 159 9.27 -3.07 4.20
C ASN A 159 9.36 -3.74 2.82
N ALA A 160 10.52 -3.68 2.15
CA ALA A 160 10.71 -4.34 0.87
C ALA A 160 10.64 -5.86 1.01
N GLU A 161 11.15 -6.43 2.09
CA GLU A 161 11.08 -7.86 2.40
C GLU A 161 9.64 -8.28 2.73
N ASN A 162 8.95 -7.57 3.63
CA ASN A 162 7.54 -7.82 3.96
C ASN A 162 6.64 -7.77 2.72
N LEU A 163 6.84 -6.79 1.83
CA LEU A 163 6.07 -6.68 0.58
C LEU A 163 6.34 -7.84 -0.40
N ARG A 164 7.56 -8.38 -0.43
CA ARG A 164 7.88 -9.57 -1.23
C ARG A 164 7.20 -10.81 -0.67
N GLU A 165 7.18 -10.97 0.65
CA GLU A 165 6.50 -12.09 1.30
C GLU A 165 4.99 -12.06 1.04
N VAL A 166 4.32 -10.93 1.30
CA VAL A 166 2.89 -10.75 1.04
C VAL A 166 2.55 -10.99 -0.43
N ARG A 167 3.38 -10.51 -1.36
CA ARG A 167 3.18 -10.79 -2.80
C ARG A 167 3.30 -12.28 -3.10
N GLY A 168 4.27 -12.97 -2.50
CA GLY A 168 4.45 -14.42 -2.64
C GLY A 168 3.26 -15.21 -2.11
N GLU A 169 2.73 -14.84 -0.94
CA GLU A 169 1.51 -15.45 -0.39
C GLU A 169 0.28 -15.19 -1.26
N MET A 170 0.12 -13.96 -1.75
CA MET A 170 -0.99 -13.60 -2.64
C MET A 170 -0.93 -14.42 -3.94
N GLN A 171 0.26 -14.61 -4.51
CA GLN A 171 0.44 -15.41 -5.71
C GLN A 171 0.10 -16.89 -5.48
N ARG A 172 0.58 -17.50 -4.39
CA ARG A 172 0.21 -18.88 -4.01
C ARG A 172 -1.30 -19.03 -3.81
N THR A 173 -1.93 -18.03 -3.20
CA THR A 173 -3.38 -18.02 -2.98
C THR A 173 -4.15 -17.95 -4.30
N GLN A 174 -3.71 -17.10 -5.24
CA GLN A 174 -4.28 -17.03 -6.59
C GLN A 174 -4.12 -18.36 -7.35
N GLU A 175 -2.97 -19.01 -7.25
CA GLU A 175 -2.72 -20.33 -7.85
C GLU A 175 -3.65 -21.39 -7.25
N ASN A 176 -3.78 -21.44 -5.92
CA ASN A 176 -4.71 -22.35 -5.22
C ASN A 176 -6.17 -22.11 -5.59
N LEU A 177 -6.59 -20.86 -5.76
CA LEU A 177 -7.93 -20.50 -6.24
C LEU A 177 -8.15 -20.99 -7.68
N GLY A 178 -7.17 -20.82 -8.55
CA GLY A 178 -7.21 -21.34 -9.92
C GLY A 178 -7.33 -22.86 -9.98
N GLU A 179 -6.55 -23.57 -9.16
CA GLU A 179 -6.63 -25.03 -8.98
C GLU A 179 -8.04 -25.47 -8.54
N THR A 180 -8.59 -24.81 -7.52
CA THR A 180 -9.90 -25.12 -6.95
C THR A 180 -11.01 -24.92 -7.98
N ASN A 181 -10.98 -23.81 -8.73
CA ASN A 181 -11.96 -23.56 -9.79
C ASN A 181 -11.90 -24.61 -10.91
N ARG A 182 -10.70 -25.07 -11.30
CA ARG A 182 -10.57 -26.15 -12.29
C ARG A 182 -11.16 -27.47 -11.78
N ARG A 183 -10.90 -27.82 -10.53
CA ARG A 183 -11.48 -29.03 -9.90
C ARG A 183 -13.00 -28.95 -9.83
N LEU A 184 -13.54 -27.78 -9.47
CA LEU A 184 -14.98 -27.55 -9.43
C LEU A 184 -15.62 -27.69 -10.83
N GLY A 185 -14.98 -27.13 -11.86
CA GLY A 185 -15.41 -27.28 -13.24
C GLY A 185 -15.43 -28.74 -13.70
N ALA A 186 -14.36 -29.50 -13.41
CA ALA A 186 -14.27 -30.92 -13.75
C ALA A 186 -15.33 -31.77 -13.02
N LEU A 187 -15.58 -31.51 -11.73
CA LEU A 187 -16.61 -32.19 -10.95
C LEU A 187 -18.02 -31.91 -11.51
N THR A 188 -18.29 -30.65 -11.86
CA THR A 188 -19.57 -30.24 -12.46
C THR A 188 -19.79 -30.94 -13.80
N GLN A 189 -18.74 -31.05 -14.62
CA GLN A 189 -18.80 -31.72 -15.90
C GLN A 189 -19.00 -33.24 -15.75
N GLN A 190 -18.31 -33.89 -14.81
CA GLN A 190 -18.54 -35.30 -14.48
C GLN A 190 -19.99 -35.59 -14.03
N ILE A 191 -20.60 -34.69 -13.25
CA ILE A 191 -22.00 -34.85 -12.80
C ILE A 191 -22.98 -34.74 -13.98
N LEU A 192 -22.72 -33.84 -14.93
CA LEU A 192 -23.57 -33.65 -16.10
C LEU A 192 -23.40 -34.78 -17.14
N GLU A 193 -22.16 -35.20 -17.39
CA GLU A 193 -21.83 -36.34 -18.25
C GLU A 193 -22.38 -37.65 -17.67
N GLY A 194 -22.35 -37.81 -16.34
CA GLY A 194 -22.84 -39.01 -15.66
C GLY A 194 -24.30 -39.37 -15.95
N ALA A 195 -25.20 -38.40 -16.13
CA ALA A 195 -26.60 -38.69 -16.48
C ALA A 195 -26.76 -39.15 -17.94
N SER A 196 -26.02 -38.52 -18.86
CA SER A 196 -26.03 -38.89 -20.28
C SER A 196 -25.36 -40.26 -20.52
N ASP A 197 -24.24 -40.51 -19.86
CA ASP A 197 -23.52 -41.78 -19.93
C ASP A 197 -24.33 -42.91 -19.30
N LEU A 198 -24.96 -42.64 -18.15
CA LEU A 198 -25.84 -43.62 -17.52
C LEU A 198 -27.03 -43.96 -18.43
N TYR A 199 -27.64 -42.96 -19.06
CA TYR A 199 -28.70 -43.18 -20.04
C TYR A 199 -28.20 -44.05 -21.20
N ALA A 200 -27.08 -43.70 -21.84
CA ALA A 200 -26.53 -44.44 -22.96
C ALA A 200 -26.22 -45.90 -22.61
N LYS A 201 -25.72 -46.16 -21.39
CA LYS A 201 -25.42 -47.50 -20.89
C LYS A 201 -26.66 -48.33 -20.58
N THR A 202 -27.75 -47.71 -20.13
CA THR A 202 -28.93 -48.42 -19.61
C THR A 202 -30.07 -48.53 -20.60
N VAL A 203 -30.19 -47.61 -21.56
CA VAL A 203 -31.30 -47.59 -22.53
C VAL A 203 -31.43 -48.89 -23.34
N PRO A 204 -30.37 -49.63 -23.73
CA PRO A 204 -30.55 -50.92 -24.43
C PRO A 204 -31.27 -51.98 -23.59
N SER A 205 -31.20 -51.86 -22.26
CA SER A 205 -31.85 -52.76 -21.30
C SER A 205 -33.31 -52.37 -21.02
N VAL A 206 -33.76 -51.22 -21.54
CA VAL A 206 -35.13 -50.72 -21.38
C VAL A 206 -35.92 -51.02 -22.65
N VAL A 207 -37.13 -51.52 -22.49
CA VAL A 207 -37.97 -52.00 -23.57
C VAL A 207 -39.33 -51.33 -23.55
N THR A 208 -40.04 -51.36 -24.68
CA THR A 208 -41.47 -51.07 -24.73
C THR A 208 -42.24 -52.37 -24.53
N VAL A 209 -43.21 -52.37 -23.60
CA VAL A 209 -44.10 -53.50 -23.32
C VAL A 209 -45.46 -53.20 -23.92
N PHE A 210 -45.97 -54.13 -24.72
CA PHE A 210 -47.30 -54.10 -25.32
C PHE A 210 -48.14 -55.24 -24.75
N GLY A 211 -49.21 -54.90 -24.03
CA GLY A 211 -50.26 -55.83 -23.62
C GLY A 211 -51.51 -55.68 -24.49
N ALA A 212 -52.60 -56.32 -24.08
CA ALA A 212 -53.89 -56.28 -24.75
C ALA A 212 -54.52 -54.86 -24.68
N GLY A 213 -54.20 -54.03 -25.68
CA GLY A 213 -54.68 -52.65 -25.75
C GLY A 213 -53.96 -51.68 -24.81
N THR A 214 -52.88 -52.12 -24.16
CA THR A 214 -52.07 -51.32 -23.22
C THR A 214 -50.62 -51.22 -23.69
N MET A 215 -49.94 -50.16 -23.27
CA MET A 215 -48.54 -49.93 -23.59
C MET A 215 -47.84 -49.30 -22.39
N GLY A 216 -46.62 -49.77 -22.11
CA GLY A 216 -45.75 -49.22 -21.08
C GLY A 216 -44.29 -49.45 -21.40
N ALA A 217 -43.43 -49.17 -20.44
CA ALA A 217 -42.02 -49.52 -20.47
C ALA A 217 -41.75 -50.76 -19.61
N GLY A 218 -40.57 -51.32 -19.75
CA GLY A 218 -40.07 -52.41 -18.91
C GLY A 218 -38.56 -52.42 -18.96
N PHE A 219 -37.92 -53.23 -18.13
CA PHE A 219 -36.47 -53.41 -18.20
C PHE A 219 -36.03 -54.85 -17.97
N LEU A 220 -34.91 -55.18 -18.59
CA LEU A 220 -34.27 -56.48 -18.53
C LEU A 220 -33.74 -56.78 -17.14
N TYR A 221 -34.04 -57.98 -16.65
CA TYR A 221 -33.67 -58.48 -15.34
C TYR A 221 -33.21 -59.95 -15.43
N GLY A 222 -32.34 -60.36 -14.50
CA GLY A 222 -31.89 -61.73 -14.34
C GLY A 222 -30.80 -62.15 -15.33
N ALA A 223 -29.89 -63.01 -14.88
CA ALA A 223 -28.72 -63.44 -15.65
C ALA A 223 -29.06 -64.13 -16.98
N GLU A 224 -30.26 -64.70 -17.09
CA GLU A 224 -30.75 -65.37 -18.30
C GLU A 224 -31.11 -64.41 -19.44
N ARG A 225 -31.17 -63.09 -19.19
CA ARG A 225 -31.51 -62.06 -20.18
C ARG A 225 -32.87 -62.30 -20.85
N ARG A 226 -33.80 -62.92 -20.12
CA ARG A 226 -35.14 -63.30 -20.61
C ARG A 226 -36.29 -62.76 -19.77
N TYR A 227 -36.02 -62.12 -18.64
CA TYR A 227 -37.07 -61.60 -17.79
C TYR A 227 -37.15 -60.09 -17.91
N ILE A 228 -38.37 -59.58 -18.09
CA ILE A 228 -38.67 -58.15 -18.11
C ILE A 228 -39.50 -57.83 -16.88
N ILE A 229 -39.01 -56.91 -16.06
CA ILE A 229 -39.79 -56.33 -14.98
C ILE A 229 -40.57 -55.13 -15.55
N THR A 230 -41.85 -55.05 -15.23
CA THR A 230 -42.75 -53.96 -15.64
C THR A 230 -43.89 -53.79 -14.61
N VAL A 231 -44.85 -52.94 -14.93
CA VAL A 231 -46.08 -52.74 -14.17
C VAL A 231 -47.19 -53.67 -14.65
N TYR A 232 -48.05 -54.11 -13.72
CA TYR A 232 -49.16 -55.01 -14.00
C TYR A 232 -50.12 -54.42 -15.05
N HIS A 233 -50.49 -53.15 -14.91
CA HIS A 233 -51.46 -52.53 -15.84
C HIS A 233 -50.96 -52.40 -17.29
N ALA A 234 -49.64 -52.50 -17.54
CA ALA A 234 -49.06 -52.51 -18.88
C ALA A 234 -48.95 -53.93 -19.48
N ALA A 235 -49.04 -54.97 -18.66
CA ALA A 235 -48.78 -56.36 -19.03
C ALA A 235 -50.05 -57.23 -18.99
N ALA A 236 -51.19 -56.71 -19.45
CA ALA A 236 -52.45 -57.46 -19.50
C ALA A 236 -52.50 -58.41 -20.72
N GLY A 237 -52.85 -59.68 -20.52
CA GLY A 237 -53.08 -60.64 -21.61
C GLY A 237 -51.80 -61.09 -22.33
N ASP A 238 -51.88 -61.20 -23.67
CA ASP A 238 -50.72 -61.54 -24.49
C ASP A 238 -49.73 -60.37 -24.53
N VAL A 239 -48.48 -60.64 -24.14
CA VAL A 239 -47.45 -59.62 -24.04
C VAL A 239 -46.45 -59.75 -25.19
N SER A 240 -46.11 -58.62 -25.82
CA SER A 240 -44.94 -58.51 -26.67
C SER A 240 -44.06 -57.36 -26.22
N VAL A 241 -42.76 -57.54 -26.41
CA VAL A 241 -41.74 -56.60 -25.98
C VAL A 241 -40.96 -56.15 -27.19
N ARG A 242 -40.74 -54.84 -27.32
CA ARG A 242 -39.92 -54.24 -28.36
C ARG A 242 -38.65 -53.63 -27.77
N THR A 243 -37.50 -54.06 -28.28
CA THR A 243 -36.19 -53.50 -27.87
C THR A 243 -35.94 -52.14 -28.50
N LEU A 244 -34.86 -51.48 -28.08
CA LEU A 244 -34.40 -50.21 -28.63
C LEU A 244 -34.10 -50.32 -30.15
N GLU A 245 -33.59 -51.46 -30.59
CA GLU A 245 -33.26 -51.76 -32.00
C GLU A 245 -34.50 -52.11 -32.83
N GLY A 246 -35.69 -52.11 -32.21
CA GLY A 246 -36.96 -52.42 -32.85
C GLY A 246 -37.30 -53.91 -32.92
N GLN A 247 -36.48 -54.79 -32.33
CA GLN A 247 -36.76 -56.22 -32.30
C GLN A 247 -38.00 -56.49 -31.42
N VAL A 248 -38.98 -57.19 -31.98
CA VAL A 248 -40.17 -57.63 -31.25
C VAL A 248 -40.01 -59.08 -30.80
N VAL A 249 -40.21 -59.32 -29.50
CA VAL A 249 -40.12 -60.64 -28.86
C VAL A 249 -41.41 -60.90 -28.10
N ARG A 250 -42.03 -62.06 -28.31
CA ARG A 250 -43.21 -62.46 -27.52
C ARG A 250 -42.79 -62.83 -26.11
N GLY A 251 -43.65 -62.49 -25.16
CA GLY A 251 -43.47 -62.83 -23.76
C GLY A 251 -44.73 -63.39 -23.12
N LYS A 252 -44.54 -64.02 -21.98
CA LYS A 252 -45.60 -64.54 -21.12
C LYS A 252 -45.43 -63.96 -19.73
N VAL A 253 -46.51 -63.47 -19.13
CA VAL A 253 -46.50 -63.07 -17.71
C VAL A 253 -46.32 -64.33 -16.88
N VAL A 254 -45.22 -64.41 -16.13
CA VAL A 254 -44.88 -65.56 -15.27
C VAL A 254 -45.10 -65.26 -13.79
N LEU A 255 -45.16 -63.97 -13.42
CA LEU A 255 -45.49 -63.51 -12.09
C LEU A 255 -46.17 -62.16 -12.18
N GLU A 256 -47.25 -61.98 -11.42
CA GLU A 256 -47.96 -60.70 -11.35
C GLU A 256 -48.42 -60.43 -9.92
N ASN A 257 -48.53 -59.14 -9.59
CA ASN A 257 -49.05 -58.67 -8.32
C ASN A 257 -49.84 -57.38 -8.55
N GLN A 258 -51.15 -57.52 -8.71
CA GLN A 258 -52.07 -56.39 -8.89
C GLN A 258 -52.09 -55.46 -7.65
N ASP A 259 -51.85 -55.98 -6.45
CA ASP A 259 -51.86 -55.19 -5.23
C ASP A 259 -50.68 -54.18 -5.17
N GLN A 260 -49.58 -54.46 -5.87
CA GLN A 260 -48.39 -53.60 -5.96
C GLN A 260 -48.15 -53.05 -7.37
N ASP A 261 -49.04 -53.31 -8.33
CA ASP A 261 -48.89 -52.97 -9.75
C ASP A 261 -47.55 -53.47 -10.36
N PHE A 262 -47.24 -54.75 -10.16
CA PHE A 262 -46.01 -55.39 -10.63
C PHE A 262 -46.30 -56.55 -11.58
N ALA A 263 -45.47 -56.73 -12.61
CA ALA A 263 -45.44 -57.93 -13.43
C ALA A 263 -44.00 -58.31 -13.83
N LEU A 264 -43.77 -59.62 -13.96
CA LEU A 264 -42.58 -60.22 -14.53
C LEU A 264 -42.99 -60.98 -15.79
N VAL A 265 -42.38 -60.61 -16.91
CA VAL A 265 -42.63 -61.20 -18.23
C VAL A 265 -41.42 -62.03 -18.62
N TRP A 266 -41.62 -63.31 -18.92
CA TRP A 266 -40.61 -64.17 -19.52
C TRP A 266 -40.66 -64.07 -21.05
N LEU A 267 -39.52 -63.95 -21.69
CA LEU A 267 -39.38 -63.83 -23.15
C LEU A 267 -39.02 -65.17 -23.79
N GLU A 268 -39.64 -65.46 -24.94
CA GLU A 268 -39.36 -66.68 -25.72
C GLU A 268 -37.88 -66.77 -26.18
N ARG A 269 -37.23 -65.61 -26.32
CA ARG A 269 -35.81 -65.48 -26.70
C ARG A 269 -35.12 -64.46 -25.79
N PRO A 270 -33.82 -64.65 -25.51
CA PRO A 270 -33.06 -63.69 -24.71
C PRO A 270 -32.85 -62.41 -25.52
N LEU A 271 -32.67 -61.30 -24.81
CA LEU A 271 -32.27 -60.02 -25.41
C LEU A 271 -30.74 -59.86 -25.38
N GLU A 272 -30.20 -59.16 -26.37
CA GLU A 272 -28.78 -58.80 -26.44
C GLU A 272 -28.50 -57.48 -25.71
N ALA A 273 -28.83 -57.45 -24.41
CA ALA A 273 -28.53 -56.33 -23.52
C ALA A 273 -28.14 -56.85 -22.13
N GLU A 274 -27.47 -56.00 -21.35
CA GLU A 274 -27.11 -56.35 -19.97
C GLU A 274 -28.30 -56.12 -19.03
N PRO A 275 -28.69 -57.10 -18.18
CA PRO A 275 -29.75 -56.92 -17.20
C PRO A 275 -29.41 -55.81 -16.20
N LEU A 276 -30.42 -55.07 -15.76
CA LEU A 276 -30.27 -54.07 -14.71
C LEU A 276 -30.30 -54.70 -13.32
N LEU A 277 -29.49 -54.15 -12.41
CA LEU A 277 -29.42 -54.58 -11.03
C LEU A 277 -30.40 -53.76 -10.18
N LEU A 278 -31.07 -54.40 -9.22
CA LEU A 278 -31.88 -53.70 -8.24
C LEU A 278 -30.98 -53.02 -7.20
N ALA A 279 -31.34 -51.81 -6.80
CA ALA A 279 -30.68 -51.12 -5.69
C ALA A 279 -31.03 -51.79 -4.36
N GLU A 280 -30.06 -51.86 -3.46
CA GLU A 280 -30.32 -52.31 -2.09
C GLU A 280 -31.23 -51.30 -1.38
N PRO A 281 -32.32 -51.75 -0.72
CA PRO A 281 -33.25 -50.84 -0.06
C PRO A 281 -32.59 -49.90 0.96
N SER A 282 -31.52 -50.35 1.62
CA SER A 282 -30.74 -49.57 2.59
C SER A 282 -29.94 -48.43 1.98
N ASP A 283 -29.71 -48.46 0.66
CA ASP A 283 -28.92 -47.46 -0.05
C ASP A 283 -29.79 -46.28 -0.51
N LEU A 284 -31.12 -46.45 -0.56
CA LEU A 284 -32.05 -45.42 -1.02
C LEU A 284 -32.26 -44.34 0.04
N ARG A 285 -32.17 -43.07 -0.37
CA ARG A 285 -32.34 -41.91 0.53
C ARG A 285 -33.26 -40.85 -0.07
N ARG A 286 -33.92 -40.09 0.79
CA ARG A 286 -34.66 -38.89 0.35
C ARG A 286 -33.68 -37.85 -0.20
N GLY A 287 -34.07 -37.15 -1.26
CA GLY A 287 -33.22 -36.19 -1.96
C GLY A 287 -32.21 -36.80 -2.93
N GLN A 288 -32.17 -38.13 -3.07
CA GLN A 288 -31.28 -38.80 -4.00
C GLN A 288 -31.74 -38.58 -5.44
N ASP A 289 -30.81 -38.12 -6.29
CA ASP A 289 -31.03 -37.98 -7.74
C ASP A 289 -31.37 -39.32 -8.38
N ILE A 290 -32.35 -39.28 -9.29
CA ILE A 290 -32.81 -40.41 -10.08
C ILE A 290 -33.05 -40.02 -11.53
N LEU A 291 -32.98 -41.01 -12.41
CA LEU A 291 -33.41 -40.94 -13.80
C LEU A 291 -34.54 -41.95 -14.03
N VAL A 292 -35.61 -41.56 -14.70
CA VAL A 292 -36.66 -42.47 -15.16
C VAL A 292 -36.56 -42.57 -16.66
N ILE A 293 -36.37 -43.78 -17.16
CA ILE A 293 -36.23 -44.04 -18.60
C ILE A 293 -37.48 -44.77 -19.08
N GLY A 294 -38.02 -44.33 -20.21
CA GLY A 294 -39.17 -44.97 -20.83
C GLY A 294 -39.44 -44.50 -22.25
N HIS A 295 -40.62 -44.88 -22.74
CA HIS A 295 -41.07 -44.67 -24.12
C HIS A 295 -42.45 -43.99 -24.13
N PRO A 296 -42.59 -42.76 -23.59
CA PRO A 296 -43.86 -42.08 -23.48
C PRO A 296 -44.50 -41.83 -24.85
N LEU A 297 -45.78 -42.21 -25.00
CA LEU A 297 -46.59 -41.96 -26.20
C LEU A 297 -46.00 -42.48 -27.54
N GLY A 298 -45.07 -43.43 -27.50
CA GLY A 298 -44.39 -43.94 -28.71
C GLY A 298 -43.19 -43.08 -29.16
N TYR A 299 -42.88 -41.99 -28.45
CA TYR A 299 -41.58 -41.31 -28.59
C TYR A 299 -40.52 -42.17 -27.92
N GLU A 300 -39.68 -42.79 -28.74
CA GLU A 300 -38.55 -43.56 -28.25
C GLU A 300 -37.62 -42.68 -27.42
N ARG A 301 -36.85 -43.30 -26.52
CA ARG A 301 -35.66 -42.67 -25.92
C ARG A 301 -35.91 -41.53 -24.93
N SER A 302 -37.05 -41.48 -24.24
CA SER A 302 -37.29 -40.40 -23.26
C SER A 302 -36.67 -40.69 -21.90
N ILE A 303 -36.10 -39.64 -21.32
CA ILE A 303 -35.54 -39.62 -19.98
C ILE A 303 -36.15 -38.46 -19.19
N SER A 304 -36.58 -38.71 -17.97
CA SER A 304 -36.91 -37.68 -17.01
C SER A 304 -35.98 -37.76 -15.80
N LYS A 305 -35.59 -36.60 -15.27
CA LYS A 305 -34.74 -36.49 -14.08
C LYS A 305 -35.55 -35.93 -12.92
N GLY A 306 -35.25 -36.39 -11.72
CA GLY A 306 -35.79 -35.87 -10.47
C GLY A 306 -35.06 -36.45 -9.28
N ILE A 307 -35.73 -36.49 -8.14
CA ILE A 307 -35.24 -37.05 -6.90
C ILE A 307 -36.25 -38.01 -6.27
N ILE A 308 -35.77 -38.81 -5.32
CA ILE A 308 -36.64 -39.51 -4.36
C ILE A 308 -37.15 -38.50 -3.33
N SER A 309 -38.36 -37.98 -3.50
CA SER A 309 -39.00 -37.05 -2.57
C SER A 309 -39.46 -37.73 -1.28
N GLY A 310 -39.78 -39.03 -1.34
CA GLY A 310 -40.28 -39.78 -0.19
C GLY A 310 -40.03 -41.27 -0.30
N LEU A 311 -39.82 -41.90 0.86
CA LEU A 311 -39.64 -43.34 1.01
C LEU A 311 -40.84 -43.92 1.76
N SER A 312 -41.11 -45.20 1.52
CA SER A 312 -42.07 -46.01 2.27
C SER A 312 -43.48 -45.41 2.35
N ARG A 313 -43.99 -44.88 1.23
CA ARG A 313 -45.38 -44.40 1.17
C ARG A 313 -46.33 -45.60 1.14
N ASN A 314 -47.32 -45.58 2.02
CA ASN A 314 -48.29 -46.66 2.23
C ASN A 314 -49.71 -46.12 2.10
N ASN A 315 -50.68 -47.02 1.89
CA ASN A 315 -52.11 -46.75 1.98
C ASN A 315 -52.61 -45.65 1.03
N LEU A 316 -52.03 -45.58 -0.18
CA LEU A 316 -52.52 -44.70 -1.26
C LEU A 316 -53.74 -45.26 -2.00
N SER A 317 -54.41 -46.28 -1.45
CA SER A 317 -55.61 -46.91 -2.03
C SER A 317 -56.80 -45.96 -2.22
N LEU A 318 -56.74 -44.74 -1.67
CA LEU A 318 -57.74 -43.68 -1.84
C LEU A 318 -57.40 -42.70 -2.98
N ASP A 319 -56.22 -42.84 -3.63
CA ASP A 319 -55.87 -42.06 -4.81
C ASP A 319 -56.66 -42.59 -6.02
N PRO A 320 -57.53 -41.78 -6.65
CA PRO A 320 -58.31 -42.20 -7.82
C PRO A 320 -57.45 -42.62 -9.02
N TRP A 321 -56.17 -42.21 -9.03
CA TRP A 321 -55.22 -42.46 -10.12
C TRP A 321 -54.29 -43.65 -9.85
N ALA A 322 -54.39 -44.29 -8.67
CA ALA A 322 -53.54 -45.43 -8.35
C ALA A 322 -53.96 -46.69 -9.12
N PHE A 323 -53.00 -47.34 -9.78
CA PHE A 323 -53.20 -48.62 -10.47
C PHE A 323 -53.07 -49.85 -9.55
N CYS A 324 -52.74 -49.65 -8.28
CA CYS A 324 -52.59 -50.71 -7.27
C CYS A 324 -53.68 -50.64 -6.20
N ARG A 325 -54.09 -51.82 -5.69
CA ARG A 325 -55.17 -51.93 -4.69
C ARG A 325 -54.67 -51.70 -3.26
N ARG A 326 -53.46 -52.16 -2.94
CA ARG A 326 -52.85 -52.09 -1.60
C ARG A 326 -51.40 -51.67 -1.70
N CYS A 327 -51.19 -50.50 -2.29
CA CYS A 327 -49.86 -49.98 -2.54
C CYS A 327 -49.11 -49.77 -1.22
N THR A 328 -48.01 -50.51 -1.03
CA THR A 328 -47.17 -50.39 0.17
C THR A 328 -45.72 -50.18 -0.23
N ASN A 329 -45.02 -49.45 0.63
CA ASN A 329 -43.61 -49.18 0.53
C ASN A 329 -43.19 -48.57 -0.82
N LEU A 330 -43.99 -47.62 -1.33
CA LEU A 330 -43.71 -46.92 -2.58
C LEU A 330 -42.63 -45.86 -2.40
N LEU A 331 -41.95 -45.55 -3.49
CA LEU A 331 -41.16 -44.33 -3.62
C LEU A 331 -42.07 -43.21 -4.13
N GLN A 332 -41.93 -42.02 -3.56
CA GLN A 332 -42.49 -40.78 -4.10
C GLN A 332 -41.38 -40.05 -4.85
N LEU A 333 -41.67 -39.63 -6.07
CA LEU A 333 -40.74 -39.00 -7.00
C LEU A 333 -41.29 -37.65 -7.45
N ASP A 334 -40.42 -36.69 -7.76
CA ASP A 334 -40.79 -35.45 -8.46
C ASP A 334 -40.46 -35.50 -9.96
N ALA A 335 -39.75 -36.54 -10.41
CA ALA A 335 -39.49 -36.80 -11.82
C ALA A 335 -40.83 -36.92 -12.59
N PRO A 336 -40.99 -36.27 -13.74
CA PRO A 336 -42.18 -36.41 -14.57
C PRO A 336 -42.49 -37.88 -14.91
N ILE A 337 -43.68 -38.35 -14.53
CA ILE A 337 -44.24 -39.67 -14.85
C ILE A 337 -45.44 -39.47 -15.78
N ASN A 338 -45.42 -40.10 -16.95
CA ASN A 338 -46.42 -39.95 -18.00
C ASN A 338 -46.65 -41.29 -18.72
N SER A 339 -47.76 -41.41 -19.45
CA SER A 339 -48.08 -42.61 -20.22
C SER A 339 -46.91 -43.01 -21.14
N GLY A 340 -46.33 -44.18 -20.83
CA GLY A 340 -45.22 -44.83 -21.55
C GLY A 340 -43.84 -44.72 -20.88
N ASN A 341 -43.66 -43.98 -19.77
CA ASN A 341 -42.55 -44.27 -18.83
C ASN A 341 -43.00 -45.07 -17.59
N SER A 342 -44.31 -45.23 -17.37
CA SER A 342 -44.86 -46.26 -16.48
C SER A 342 -44.38 -47.65 -16.91
N GLY A 343 -43.90 -48.45 -15.96
CA GLY A 343 -43.21 -49.72 -16.17
C GLY A 343 -41.69 -49.59 -16.37
N GLY A 344 -41.18 -48.39 -16.61
CA GLY A 344 -39.76 -48.14 -16.81
C GLY A 344 -38.96 -48.14 -15.51
N PRO A 345 -37.62 -48.33 -15.58
CA PRO A 345 -36.78 -48.31 -14.39
C PRO A 345 -36.62 -46.89 -13.86
N VAL A 346 -36.68 -46.76 -12.53
CA VAL A 346 -36.20 -45.61 -11.78
C VAL A 346 -34.77 -45.90 -11.37
N LEU A 347 -33.82 -45.26 -12.03
CA LEU A 347 -32.38 -45.48 -11.87
C LEU A 347 -31.77 -44.49 -10.88
N THR A 348 -30.96 -44.99 -9.98
CA THR A 348 -29.99 -44.20 -9.21
C THR A 348 -28.81 -43.80 -10.11
N LEU A 349 -28.03 -42.78 -9.73
CA LEU A 349 -26.89 -42.34 -10.54
C LEU A 349 -25.74 -43.36 -10.64
N ASP A 350 -25.68 -44.38 -9.78
CA ASP A 350 -24.78 -45.54 -9.91
C ASP A 350 -25.33 -46.63 -10.84
N GLY A 351 -26.50 -46.41 -11.44
CA GLY A 351 -27.11 -47.28 -12.46
C GLY A 351 -27.84 -48.49 -11.93
N LYS A 352 -28.25 -48.48 -10.67
CA LYS A 352 -29.12 -49.49 -10.08
C LYS A 352 -30.58 -49.04 -10.08
N VAL A 353 -31.50 -49.98 -10.13
CA VAL A 353 -32.93 -49.70 -10.17
C VAL A 353 -33.46 -49.53 -8.74
N ALA A 354 -33.81 -48.30 -8.39
CA ALA A 354 -34.50 -47.95 -7.15
C ALA A 354 -35.97 -48.42 -7.14
N GLY A 355 -36.59 -48.56 -8.31
CA GLY A 355 -37.98 -49.02 -8.44
C GLY A 355 -38.51 -49.01 -9.87
N ILE A 356 -39.80 -49.28 -10.02
CA ILE A 356 -40.53 -49.24 -11.29
C ILE A 356 -41.48 -48.04 -11.26
N ALA A 357 -41.33 -47.11 -12.19
CA ALA A 357 -42.25 -45.98 -12.32
C ALA A 357 -43.67 -46.51 -12.60
N SER A 358 -44.71 -46.00 -11.94
CA SER A 358 -46.04 -46.60 -12.06
C SER A 358 -47.11 -45.55 -12.37
N TRP A 359 -47.42 -44.61 -11.46
CA TRP A 359 -48.42 -43.55 -11.70
C TRP A 359 -47.99 -42.20 -11.15
N LYS A 360 -48.79 -41.17 -11.42
CA LYS A 360 -48.73 -39.87 -10.76
C LYS A 360 -50.12 -39.43 -10.30
N THR A 361 -50.15 -38.63 -9.26
CA THR A 361 -51.37 -37.93 -8.82
C THR A 361 -51.41 -36.51 -9.39
N ALA A 362 -50.25 -35.86 -9.50
CA ALA A 362 -50.07 -34.52 -10.07
C ALA A 362 -48.66 -34.38 -10.66
N GLU A 363 -48.40 -33.30 -11.40
CA GLU A 363 -47.02 -32.97 -11.82
C GLU A 363 -46.13 -32.77 -10.59
N GLY A 364 -44.94 -33.38 -10.62
CA GLY A 364 -44.02 -33.40 -9.47
C GLY A 364 -44.46 -34.31 -8.30
N LEU A 365 -45.53 -35.11 -8.49
CA LEU A 365 -46.00 -36.08 -7.50
C LEU A 365 -46.24 -37.45 -8.17
N GLY A 366 -45.13 -38.10 -8.51
CA GLY A 366 -45.08 -39.45 -9.07
C GLY A 366 -44.82 -40.53 -8.02
N PHE A 367 -45.18 -41.76 -8.35
CA PHE A 367 -44.99 -42.94 -7.50
C PHE A 367 -44.36 -44.10 -8.26
N ALA A 368 -43.50 -44.82 -7.55
CA ALA A 368 -42.84 -46.01 -8.06
C ALA A 368 -42.88 -47.17 -7.07
N VAL A 369 -42.99 -48.39 -7.60
CA VAL A 369 -42.86 -49.63 -6.84
C VAL A 369 -41.40 -49.77 -6.44
N SER A 370 -41.09 -49.74 -5.14
CA SER A 370 -39.70 -49.72 -4.67
C SER A 370 -38.96 -51.03 -4.93
N SER A 371 -37.63 -50.97 -5.03
CA SER A 371 -36.74 -52.14 -5.13
C SER A 371 -36.97 -53.12 -3.98
N ALA A 372 -37.24 -52.62 -2.78
CA ALA A 372 -37.62 -53.44 -1.64
C ALA A 372 -38.89 -54.27 -1.88
N THR A 373 -39.94 -53.66 -2.45
CA THR A 373 -41.18 -54.35 -2.81
C THR A 373 -40.93 -55.37 -3.92
N ILE A 374 -40.14 -55.01 -4.93
CA ILE A 374 -39.76 -55.91 -6.03
C ILE A 374 -39.02 -57.14 -5.51
N GLN A 375 -37.96 -56.94 -4.70
CA GLN A 375 -37.18 -58.03 -4.12
C GLN A 375 -38.05 -58.93 -3.22
N LYS A 376 -38.97 -58.35 -2.45
CA LYS A 376 -39.93 -59.12 -1.65
C LYS A 376 -40.83 -60.00 -2.53
N ILE A 377 -41.38 -59.46 -3.61
CA ILE A 377 -42.22 -60.23 -4.54
C ILE A 377 -41.41 -61.38 -5.16
N LEU A 378 -40.23 -61.07 -5.70
CA LEU A 378 -39.37 -62.05 -6.38
C LEU A 378 -38.89 -63.18 -5.45
N SER A 379 -38.58 -62.88 -4.19
CA SER A 379 -38.14 -63.88 -3.21
C SER A 379 -39.26 -64.83 -2.73
N THR A 380 -40.51 -64.41 -2.84
CA THR A 380 -41.67 -65.23 -2.44
C THR A 380 -42.25 -66.06 -3.57
N ALA A 381 -41.87 -65.78 -4.82
CA ALA A 381 -42.39 -66.46 -5.99
C ALA A 381 -41.50 -67.64 -6.41
N SER A 382 -42.11 -68.76 -6.77
CA SER A 382 -41.42 -69.82 -7.52
C SER A 382 -41.43 -69.43 -8.99
N ILE A 383 -40.34 -68.82 -9.46
CA ILE A 383 -40.17 -68.48 -10.87
C ILE A 383 -39.72 -69.75 -11.60
N PRO A 384 -40.46 -70.20 -12.64
CA PRO A 384 -40.15 -71.42 -13.38
C PRO A 384 -38.93 -71.29 -14.29
#